data_AF-A0A1B7VFC9-F1
#
_entry.id   AF-A0A1B7VFC9-F1
#
_cell.length_a   1.000
_cell.length_b   1.000
_cell.length_c   1.000
_cell.angle_alpha   90.00
_cell.angle_beta   90.00
_cell.angle_gamma   90.00
#
_symmetry.space_group_name_H-M   'P 1'
#
loop_
_entity.id
_entity.type
_entity.pdbx_description
1 polymer ?
#
loop_
_entity_poly.entity_id
_entity_poly.type
_entity_poly.pdbx_seq_one_letter_code
_entity_poly.pdbx_strand_id
1 'polypeptide(L)'
;IETTVVKSHPALRPDCGSAFSVEIEQREKLVIVQEIERSFLRKLNPEEVITAIRRAVTEQYGLPIHAVLLLKTASLPKTSSGKVQRSACRERFLNHTLEVASHWKS
;
A
#
# COMPACT_ATOMS: atom_id res chain seq x y z
N ILE A 1 -3.07 3.23 10.57
CA ILE A 1 -2.90 3.56 9.12
C ILE A 1 -3.46 2.46 8.23
N GLU A 2 -2.96 1.22 8.26
CA GLU A 2 -3.40 0.12 7.36
C GLU A 2 -4.92 -0.13 7.39
N THR A 3 -5.53 -0.13 8.58
CA THR A 3 -7.00 -0.26 8.71
C THR A 3 -7.76 0.90 8.05
N THR A 4 -7.21 2.11 8.04
CA THR A 4 -7.78 3.26 7.34
C THR A 4 -7.63 3.10 5.82
N VAL A 5 -6.46 2.63 5.38
CA VAL A 5 -6.17 2.36 3.96
C VAL A 5 -7.18 1.35 3.40
N VAL A 6 -7.33 0.18 4.00
CA VAL A 6 -8.26 -0.84 3.47
C VAL A 6 -9.71 -0.36 3.44
N LYS A 7 -10.14 0.43 4.42
CA LYS A 7 -11.52 0.97 4.47
C LYS A 7 -11.76 2.10 3.48
N SER A 8 -10.72 2.66 2.87
CA SER A 8 -10.86 3.81 1.96
C SER A 8 -11.48 3.46 0.62
N HIS A 9 -11.41 2.19 0.18
CA HIS A 9 -11.92 1.79 -1.12
C HIS A 9 -12.24 0.28 -1.18
N PRO A 10 -13.38 -0.14 -1.77
CA PRO A 10 -13.82 -1.55 -1.80
C PRO A 10 -12.91 -2.49 -2.61
N ALA A 11 -12.08 -1.95 -3.49
CA ALA A 11 -11.11 -2.73 -4.26
C ALA A 11 -9.88 -3.18 -3.45
N LEU A 12 -9.72 -2.73 -2.21
CA LEU A 12 -8.55 -3.02 -1.39
C LEU A 12 -8.79 -4.26 -0.53
N ARG A 13 -7.85 -5.20 -0.59
CA ARG A 13 -7.99 -6.49 0.08
C ARG A 13 -7.73 -6.38 1.60
N PRO A 14 -8.66 -6.82 2.46
CA PRO A 14 -8.45 -6.85 3.91
C PRO A 14 -7.22 -7.65 4.33
N ASP A 15 -6.54 -7.19 5.38
CA ASP A 15 -5.35 -7.81 5.98
C ASP A 15 -4.19 -8.08 5.00
N CYS A 16 -4.20 -7.42 3.83
CA CYS A 16 -3.19 -7.52 2.79
C CYS A 16 -2.57 -6.14 2.47
N GLY A 17 -2.29 -5.36 3.51
CA GLY A 17 -1.63 -4.06 3.40
C GLY A 17 -0.48 -3.90 4.39
N SER A 18 0.43 -2.99 4.06
CA SER A 18 1.58 -2.61 4.89
C SER A 18 1.81 -1.11 4.80
N ALA A 19 1.97 -0.44 5.94
CA ALA A 19 2.38 0.95 6.02
C ALA A 19 3.73 1.05 6.76
N PHE A 20 4.70 1.75 6.17
CA PHE A 20 6.05 1.88 6.75
C PHE A 20 6.74 3.18 6.30
N SER A 21 7.70 3.65 7.09
CA SER A 21 8.59 4.75 6.70
C SER A 21 9.81 4.23 5.93
N VAL A 22 10.27 5.03 4.98
CA VAL A 22 11.60 4.91 4.36
C VAL A 22 12.33 6.24 4.52
N GLU A 23 13.64 6.17 4.64
CA GLU A 23 14.47 7.38 4.72
C GLU A 23 14.87 7.80 3.30
N ILE A 24 14.47 9.01 2.90
CA ILE A 24 14.82 9.61 1.61
C ILE A 24 15.24 11.04 1.91
N GLU A 25 16.44 11.42 1.46
CA GLU A 25 17.00 12.76 1.72
C GLU A 25 17.01 13.12 3.22
N GLN A 26 17.41 12.15 4.07
CA GLN A 26 17.45 12.31 5.53
C GLN A 26 16.09 12.62 6.18
N ARG A 27 14.98 12.33 5.48
CA ARG A 27 13.62 12.48 6.00
C ARG A 27 12.87 11.17 5.93
N GLU A 28 12.10 10.89 6.97
CA GLU A 28 11.15 9.78 6.94
C GLU A 28 9.98 10.12 6.03
N LYS A 29 9.72 9.23 5.08
CA LYS A 29 8.64 9.35 4.10
C LYS A 29 7.72 8.13 4.20
N LEU A 30 6.41 8.37 4.33
CA LEU A 30 5.42 7.31 4.48
C LEU A 30 5.15 6.61 3.14
N VAL A 31 5.26 5.30 3.13
CA VAL A 31 4.93 4.43 2.00
C VAL A 31 3.78 3.52 2.40
N ILE A 32 2.79 3.43 1.52
CA ILE A 32 1.65 2.52 1.64
C ILE A 32 1.75 1.47 0.55
N VAL A 33 1.64 0.20 0.93
CA VAL A 33 1.56 -0.94 0.04
C VAL A 33 0.28 -1.69 0.33
N GLN A 34 -0.51 -2.01 -0.69
CA GLN A 34 -1.82 -2.63 -0.50
C GLN A 34 -2.15 -3.55 -1.67
N GLU A 35 -2.53 -4.80 -1.40
CA GLU A 35 -3.06 -5.67 -2.43
C GLU A 35 -4.47 -5.24 -2.84
N ILE A 36 -4.76 -5.41 -4.13
CA ILE A 36 -6.10 -5.25 -4.69
C ILE A 36 -6.84 -6.60 -4.74
N GLU A 37 -8.15 -6.52 -4.58
CA GLU A 37 -9.05 -7.64 -4.74
C GLU A 37 -9.03 -8.16 -6.18
N ARG A 38 -9.03 -9.50 -6.32
CA ARG A 38 -8.88 -10.15 -7.64
C ARG A 38 -10.00 -9.76 -8.61
N SER A 39 -11.21 -9.56 -8.10
CA SER A 39 -12.38 -9.14 -8.87
C SER A 39 -12.23 -7.75 -9.49
N PHE A 40 -11.40 -6.89 -8.91
CA PHE A 40 -11.19 -5.53 -9.39
C PHE A 40 -10.03 -5.41 -10.38
N LEU A 41 -9.13 -6.41 -10.49
CA LEU A 41 -7.93 -6.34 -11.33
C LEU A 41 -8.14 -5.85 -12.78
N ARG A 42 -9.27 -6.17 -13.41
CA ARG A 42 -9.57 -5.80 -14.81
C ARG A 42 -10.39 -4.52 -14.98
N LYS A 43 -10.98 -4.01 -13.91
CA LYS A 43 -11.92 -2.86 -13.93
C LYS A 43 -11.48 -1.71 -13.02
N LEU A 44 -10.39 -1.90 -12.29
CA LEU A 44 -9.85 -0.94 -11.35
C LEU A 44 -9.50 0.36 -12.09
N ASN A 45 -9.96 1.49 -11.56
CA ASN A 45 -9.35 2.79 -11.85
C ASN A 45 -8.28 3.04 -10.76
N PRO A 46 -6.97 2.91 -11.06
CA PRO A 46 -5.94 3.05 -10.03
C PRO A 46 -5.87 4.45 -9.43
N GLU A 47 -6.13 5.50 -10.22
CA GLU A 47 -6.07 6.89 -9.77
C GLU A 47 -7.15 7.17 -8.71
N GLU A 48 -8.35 6.65 -8.91
CA GLU A 48 -9.46 6.74 -7.95
C GLU A 48 -9.06 6.10 -6.61
N VAL A 49 -8.54 4.87 -6.66
CA VAL A 49 -8.15 4.11 -5.46
C VAL A 49 -7.00 4.78 -4.73
N ILE A 50 -5.97 5.23 -5.45
CA ILE A 50 -4.83 5.95 -4.89
C ILE A 50 -5.27 7.25 -4.23
N THR A 51 -6.18 7.98 -4.87
CA THR A 51 -6.75 9.23 -4.33
C THR A 51 -7.53 8.96 -3.05
N ALA A 52 -8.36 7.92 -3.02
CA ALA A 52 -9.11 7.51 -1.83
C ALA A 52 -8.17 7.18 -0.65
N ILE A 53 -7.09 6.41 -0.91
CA ILE A 53 -6.07 6.09 0.10
C ILE A 53 -5.41 7.36 0.64
N ARG A 54 -4.91 8.23 -0.25
CA ARG A 54 -4.21 9.47 0.14
C ARG A 54 -5.10 10.40 0.94
N ARG A 55 -6.35 10.55 0.51
CA ARG A 55 -7.35 11.36 1.21
C ARG A 55 -7.62 10.81 2.60
N ALA A 56 -7.97 9.53 2.73
CA ALA A 56 -8.32 8.92 4.01
C ALA A 56 -7.16 8.95 5.02
N VAL A 57 -5.93 8.72 4.58
CA VAL A 57 -4.75 8.78 5.48
C VAL A 57 -4.45 10.23 5.89
N THR A 58 -4.51 11.18 4.95
CA THR A 58 -4.27 12.60 5.26
C THR A 58 -5.35 13.14 6.21
N GLU A 59 -6.62 12.84 5.96
CA GLU A 59 -7.75 13.29 6.80
C GLU A 59 -7.69 12.70 8.21
N GLN A 60 -7.32 11.41 8.35
CA GLN A 60 -7.29 10.73 9.64
C GLN A 60 -6.03 11.04 10.48
N TYR A 61 -4.87 11.20 9.84
CA TYR A 61 -3.58 11.27 10.54
C TYR A 61 -2.77 12.54 10.28
N GLY A 62 -3.16 13.39 9.32
CA GLY A 62 -2.40 14.58 8.94
C GLY A 62 -1.03 14.28 8.31
N LEU A 63 -0.80 13.04 7.86
CA LEU A 63 0.49 12.60 7.33
C LEU A 63 0.50 12.63 5.80
N PRO A 64 1.48 13.30 5.16
CA PRO A 64 1.65 13.20 3.73
C PRO A 64 2.15 11.80 3.34
N ILE A 65 1.50 11.19 2.35
CA ILE A 65 1.99 9.95 1.74
C ILE A 65 3.02 10.30 0.66
N HIS A 66 4.17 9.62 0.69
CA HIS A 66 5.18 9.75 -0.35
C HIS A 66 4.95 8.79 -1.52
N ALA A 67 4.56 7.54 -1.25
CA ALA A 67 4.24 6.58 -2.28
C ALA A 67 3.08 5.66 -1.89
N VAL A 68 2.27 5.30 -2.89
CA VAL A 68 1.22 4.27 -2.80
C VAL A 68 1.50 3.22 -3.85
N LEU A 69 1.56 1.95 -3.45
CA LEU A 69 1.77 0.81 -4.34
C LEU A 69 0.57 -0.12 -4.22
N LEU A 70 -0.14 -0.29 -5.33
CA LEU A 70 -1.20 -1.27 -5.48
C LEU A 70 -0.57 -2.55 -6.03
N LEU A 71 -0.58 -3.62 -5.23
CA LEU A 71 0.03 -4.88 -5.60
C LEU A 71 -0.97 -5.84 -6.23
N LYS A 72 -0.47 -6.75 -7.07
CA LYS A 72 -1.24 -7.94 -7.47
C LYS A 72 -1.62 -8.75 -6.23
N THR A 73 -2.77 -9.42 -6.30
CA THR A 73 -3.26 -10.29 -5.22
C THR A 73 -2.24 -11.39 -4.85
N ALA A 74 -2.11 -11.71 -3.56
CA ALA A 74 -1.25 -12.77 -3.02
C ALA A 74 0.26 -12.61 -3.32
N SER A 75 0.74 -11.37 -3.33
CA SER A 75 2.15 -11.04 -3.55
C SER A 75 2.83 -10.32 -2.39
N LEU A 76 2.05 -9.83 -1.41
CA LEU A 76 2.56 -9.21 -0.21
C LEU A 76 3.26 -10.24 0.68
N PRO A 77 4.48 -9.97 1.19
CA PRO A 77 5.16 -10.88 2.10
C PRO A 77 4.35 -11.16 3.37
N LYS A 78 4.09 -12.45 3.63
CA LYS A 78 3.36 -12.93 4.81
C LYS A 78 4.07 -14.11 5.46
N THR A 79 3.90 -14.24 6.78
CA THR A 79 4.30 -15.44 7.52
C THR A 79 3.44 -16.63 7.12
N SER A 80 3.85 -17.85 7.49
CA SER A 80 3.04 -19.06 7.33
C SER A 80 1.67 -18.99 8.00
N SER A 81 1.53 -18.16 9.04
CA SER A 81 0.27 -17.86 9.73
C SER A 81 -0.56 -16.74 9.09
N GLY A 82 -0.13 -16.21 7.94
CA GLY A 82 -0.86 -15.19 7.17
C GLY A 82 -0.66 -13.75 7.64
N LYS A 83 0.23 -13.50 8.62
CA LYS A 83 0.53 -12.14 9.11
C LYS A 83 1.45 -11.41 8.15
N VAL A 84 1.16 -10.14 7.86
CA VAL A 84 2.01 -9.29 7.01
C VAL A 84 3.41 -9.11 7.63
N GLN A 85 4.45 -9.38 6.83
CA GLN A 85 5.84 -9.13 7.21
C GLN A 85 6.27 -7.73 6.75
N ARG A 86 6.00 -6.72 7.59
CA ARG A 86 6.25 -5.31 7.25
C ARG A 86 7.71 -5.01 6.91
N SER A 87 8.66 -5.61 7.63
CA SER A 87 10.10 -5.49 7.37
C SER A 87 10.48 -6.02 5.99
N ALA A 88 10.05 -7.24 5.66
CA ALA A 88 10.27 -7.84 4.34
C ALA A 88 9.58 -7.03 3.22
N CYS A 89 8.38 -6.49 3.48
CA CYS A 89 7.70 -5.62 2.53
C CYS A 89 8.50 -4.32 2.28
N ARG A 90 9.03 -3.69 3.34
CA ARG A 90 9.90 -2.51 3.22
C ARG A 90 11.18 -2.82 2.45
N GLU A 91 11.82 -3.93 2.74
CA GLU A 91 13.01 -4.38 2.01
C GLU A 91 12.72 -4.60 0.52
N ARG A 92 11.63 -5.31 0.19
CA ARG A 92 11.22 -5.51 -1.20
C ARG A 92 10.84 -4.21 -1.91
N PHE A 93 10.27 -3.24 -1.19
CA PHE A 93 10.02 -1.90 -1.74
C PHE A 93 11.34 -1.21 -2.10
N LEU A 94 12.32 -1.20 -1.18
CA LEU A 94 13.63 -0.58 -1.40
C LEU A 94 14.40 -1.26 -2.54
N ASN A 95 14.26 -2.57 -2.68
CA ASN A 95 14.90 -3.37 -3.72
C ASN A 95 14.10 -3.41 -5.04
N HIS A 96 12.95 -2.74 -5.13
CA HIS A 96 12.06 -2.74 -6.29
C HIS A 96 11.60 -4.14 -6.75
N THR A 97 11.37 -5.06 -5.81
CA THR A 97 10.99 -6.46 -6.08
C THR A 97 9.54 -6.80 -5.70
N LEU A 98 8.70 -5.79 -5.46
CA LEU A 98 7.26 -5.98 -5.25
C LEU A 98 6.52 -6.18 -6.58
N GLU A 99 5.49 -7.03 -6.59
CA GLU A 99 4.62 -7.27 -7.75
C GLU A 99 3.58 -6.15 -7.90
N VAL A 100 4.03 -5.00 -8.38
CA VAL A 100 3.21 -3.80 -8.52
C VAL A 100 2.27 -3.91 -9.72
N ALA A 101 0.98 -3.68 -9.49
CA ALA A 101 -0.03 -3.51 -10.53
C ALA A 101 -0.16 -2.04 -10.95
N SER A 102 -0.08 -1.11 -9.99
CA SER A 102 -0.04 0.34 -10.23
C SER A 102 0.60 1.05 -9.04
N HIS A 103 1.15 2.23 -9.26
CA HIS A 103 1.75 3.03 -8.19
C HIS A 103 1.59 4.52 -8.43
N TRP A 104 1.76 5.29 -7.35
CA TRP A 104 1.90 6.73 -7.35
C TRP A 104 3.02 7.14 -6.42
N LYS A 105 3.73 8.22 -6.76
CA LYS A 105 4.80 8.82 -5.97
C LYS A 105 4.67 10.35 -6.03
N SER A 106 4.85 11.02 -4.89
CA SER A 106 4.89 12.49 -4.76
C SER A 106 6.19 13.08 -5.27
#